data_AF-A0A8T5HRT0-F1
#
_entry.id   AF-A0A8T5HRT0-F1
#
_cell.length_a   1.000
_cell.length_b   1.000
_cell.length_c   1.000
_cell.angle_alpha   90.00
_cell.angle_beta   90.00
_cell.angle_gamma   90.00
#
_symmetry.space_group_name_H-M   'P 1'
#
loop_
_entity.id
_entity.type
_entity.pdbx_description
1 polymer ?
#
loop_
_entity_poly.entity_id
_entity_poly.type
_entity_poly.pdbx_seq_one_letter_code
_entity_poly.pdbx_strand_id
1 'polypeptide(L)'
;MTERKPWETKEFQEAKKLALEDGKIKDRCEWCGSTNKLTPHHKISFKAYMLRNFRKVSIISMSEEMNFTFPPCALTKSGGFSTSKGYIKVGKLGAYMRDHPELKEKTKELALKDYYAFDFVQTLCFRCHFVKSKYRRNLCPRCKKKWFRPSKYNFEGVCWKCNDDIEDERDDFDVEEEKKQAEIEGDIDEMVRNLSEPKTPMGTPMKWGKSWG
;
A
#
# COMPACT_ATOMS: atom_id res chain seq x y z
N MET A 1 -24.64 -2.77 5.59
CA MET A 1 -23.65 -3.83 5.28
C MET A 1 -22.32 -3.14 5.01
N THR A 2 -21.30 -3.38 5.82
CA THR A 2 -19.94 -2.90 5.54
C THR A 2 -19.43 -3.62 4.29
N GLU A 3 -19.18 -2.89 3.21
CA GLU A 3 -18.54 -3.46 2.01
C GLU A 3 -17.23 -4.13 2.45
N ARG A 4 -17.09 -5.43 2.15
CA ARG A 4 -15.85 -6.17 2.43
C ARG A 4 -14.69 -5.50 1.71
N LYS A 5 -13.53 -5.44 2.36
CA LYS A 5 -12.36 -4.86 1.72
C LYS A 5 -11.93 -5.74 0.54
N PRO A 6 -11.39 -5.18 -0.56
CA PRO A 6 -11.03 -5.96 -1.73
C PRO A 6 -10.10 -7.15 -1.42
N TRP A 7 -9.17 -6.99 -0.47
CA TRP A 7 -8.22 -8.03 -0.06
C TRP A 7 -8.82 -9.16 0.79
N GLU A 8 -10.07 -9.05 1.22
CA GLU A 8 -10.81 -10.09 1.96
C GLU A 8 -11.62 -11.00 1.02
N THR A 9 -11.66 -10.68 -0.28
CA THR A 9 -12.42 -11.45 -1.28
C THR A 9 -11.67 -12.71 -1.72
N LYS A 10 -12.41 -13.75 -2.12
CA LYS A 10 -11.84 -14.98 -2.68
C LYS A 10 -11.06 -14.70 -3.97
N GLU A 11 -11.64 -13.88 -4.85
CA GLU A 11 -11.03 -13.42 -6.09
C GLU A 11 -9.63 -12.82 -5.86
N PHE A 12 -9.47 -11.99 -4.83
CA PHE A 12 -8.17 -11.43 -4.49
C PHE A 12 -7.17 -12.49 -4.03
N GLN A 13 -7.60 -13.48 -3.25
CA GLN A 13 -6.71 -14.56 -2.79
C GLN A 13 -6.24 -15.43 -3.96
N GLU A 14 -7.11 -15.70 -4.92
CA GLU A 14 -6.78 -16.42 -6.16
C GLU A 14 -5.81 -15.60 -7.03
N ALA A 15 -6.11 -14.32 -7.27
CA ALA A 15 -5.22 -13.43 -8.01
C ALA A 15 -3.85 -13.29 -7.34
N LYS A 16 -3.80 -13.24 -6.00
CA LYS A 16 -2.56 -13.22 -5.23
C LYS A 16 -1.74 -14.50 -5.44
N LYS A 17 -2.41 -15.66 -5.48
CA LYS A 17 -1.75 -16.95 -5.71
C LYS A 17 -1.13 -17.00 -7.11
N LEU A 18 -1.89 -16.63 -8.15
CA LEU A 18 -1.39 -16.56 -9.52
C LEU A 18 -0.23 -15.56 -9.64
N ALA A 19 -0.33 -14.39 -9.03
CA ALA A 19 0.73 -13.39 -9.04
C ALA A 19 2.01 -13.85 -8.31
N LEU A 20 1.91 -14.78 -7.35
CA LEU A 20 3.06 -15.43 -6.73
C LEU A 20 3.72 -16.44 -7.68
N GLU A 21 2.92 -17.25 -8.38
CA GLU A 21 3.38 -18.22 -9.37
C GLU A 21 4.06 -17.53 -10.57
N ASP A 22 3.51 -16.41 -11.02
CA ASP A 22 4.07 -15.55 -12.09
C ASP A 22 5.29 -14.72 -11.64
N GLY A 23 5.68 -14.79 -10.36
CA GLY A 23 6.82 -14.06 -9.79
C GLY A 23 6.64 -12.54 -9.66
N LYS A 24 5.42 -12.03 -9.91
CA LYS A 24 5.04 -10.62 -9.67
C LYS A 24 5.09 -10.28 -8.19
N ILE A 25 4.61 -11.19 -7.35
CA ILE A 25 4.78 -11.15 -5.90
C ILE A 25 5.97 -12.04 -5.55
N LYS A 26 6.87 -11.56 -4.71
CA LYS A 26 8.00 -12.35 -4.22
C LYS A 26 7.58 -13.34 -3.13
N ASP A 27 8.28 -14.45 -3.06
CA ASP A 27 8.18 -15.52 -2.06
C ASP A 27 8.89 -15.19 -0.73
N ARG A 28 9.49 -14.00 -0.66
CA ARG A 28 10.20 -13.46 0.50
C ARG A 28 9.98 -11.96 0.61
N CYS A 29 10.12 -11.43 1.81
CA CYS A 29 10.08 -9.99 2.06
C CYS A 29 11.19 -9.31 1.27
N GLU A 30 10.85 -8.36 0.42
CA GLU A 30 11.82 -7.61 -0.38
C GLU A 30 12.72 -6.70 0.47
N TRP A 31 12.32 -6.42 1.71
CA TRP A 31 13.09 -5.58 2.61
C TRP A 31 14.10 -6.40 3.42
N CYS A 32 13.62 -7.38 4.19
CA CYS A 32 14.44 -8.13 5.15
C CYS A 32 14.66 -9.60 4.80
N GLY A 33 14.12 -10.10 3.67
CA GLY A 33 14.27 -11.50 3.25
C GLY A 33 13.44 -12.52 4.03
N SER A 34 12.74 -12.11 5.10
CA SER A 34 11.86 -13.01 5.87
C SER A 34 10.74 -13.60 5.02
N THR A 35 10.42 -14.87 5.24
CA THR A 35 9.28 -15.59 4.64
C THR A 35 8.02 -15.56 5.52
N ASN A 36 8.10 -14.95 6.70
CA ASN A 36 7.02 -14.98 7.69
C ASN A 36 5.87 -14.03 7.31
N LYS A 37 4.64 -14.56 7.22
CA LYS A 37 3.37 -13.82 7.02
C LYS A 37 3.49 -12.71 5.96
N LEU A 38 3.75 -13.12 4.72
CA LEU A 38 3.95 -12.21 3.58
C LEU A 38 2.66 -11.54 3.13
N THR A 39 2.74 -10.22 2.97
CA THR A 39 1.63 -9.36 2.57
C THR A 39 2.04 -8.51 1.37
N PRO A 40 1.23 -8.47 0.30
CA PRO A 40 1.42 -7.54 -0.80
C PRO A 40 1.15 -6.11 -0.33
N HIS A 41 2.13 -5.22 -0.48
CA HIS A 41 2.01 -3.80 -0.21
C HIS A 41 1.90 -3.01 -1.51
N HIS A 42 0.72 -2.49 -1.82
CA HIS A 42 0.55 -1.56 -2.94
C HIS A 42 1.20 -0.22 -2.62
N LYS A 43 2.06 0.28 -3.52
CA LYS A 43 2.73 1.59 -3.35
C LYS A 43 1.75 2.77 -3.39
N ILE A 44 0.57 2.56 -3.97
CA ILE A 44 -0.50 3.53 -4.09
C ILE A 44 -1.74 2.97 -3.39
N SER A 45 -2.42 3.78 -2.58
CA SER A 45 -3.63 3.32 -1.87
C SER A 45 -4.77 3.04 -2.86
N PHE A 46 -5.66 2.10 -2.51
CA PHE A 46 -6.83 1.80 -3.34
C PHE A 46 -7.69 3.05 -3.62
N LYS A 47 -7.85 3.95 -2.64
CA LYS A 47 -8.54 5.24 -2.84
C LYS A 47 -7.88 6.11 -3.91
N ALA A 48 -6.55 6.13 -3.95
CA ALA A 48 -5.80 6.86 -4.96
C ALA A 48 -5.90 6.19 -6.35
N TYR A 49 -5.91 4.85 -6.42
CA TYR A 49 -6.23 4.12 -7.65
C TYR A 49 -7.63 4.44 -8.17
N MET A 50 -8.64 4.40 -7.30
CA MET A 50 -10.02 4.79 -7.63
C MET A 50 -10.06 6.19 -8.21
N LEU A 51 -9.42 7.18 -7.56
CA LEU A 51 -9.41 8.56 -8.05
C LEU A 51 -8.69 8.71 -9.39
N ARG A 52 -7.54 8.03 -9.57
CA ARG A 52 -6.78 8.05 -10.83
C ARG A 52 -7.60 7.48 -11.99
N ASN A 53 -8.25 6.34 -11.76
CA ASN A 53 -9.09 5.71 -12.77
C ASN A 53 -10.38 6.49 -13.01
N PHE A 54 -10.96 7.12 -11.97
CA PHE A 54 -12.15 7.96 -12.14
C PHE A 54 -11.86 9.13 -13.07
N ARG A 55 -10.75 9.81 -12.83
CA ARG A 55 -10.28 10.87 -13.73
C ARG A 55 -10.10 10.34 -15.15
N LYS A 56 -9.45 9.19 -15.33
CA LYS A 56 -9.22 8.60 -16.66
C LYS A 56 -10.54 8.33 -17.39
N VAL A 57 -11.51 7.70 -16.73
CA VAL A 57 -12.82 7.39 -17.32
C VAL A 57 -13.59 8.67 -17.66
N SER A 58 -13.66 9.63 -16.74
CA SER A 58 -14.33 10.91 -16.97
C SER A 58 -13.69 11.73 -18.09
N ILE A 59 -12.36 11.68 -18.20
CA ILE A 59 -11.63 12.32 -19.28
C ILE A 59 -12.01 11.71 -20.64
N ILE A 60 -12.12 10.38 -20.73
CA ILE A 60 -12.53 9.68 -21.95
C ILE A 60 -13.98 10.04 -22.30
N SER A 61 -14.91 9.90 -21.35
CA SER A 61 -16.34 10.22 -21.53
C SER A 61 -16.56 11.66 -21.99
N MET A 62 -15.95 12.63 -21.31
CA MET A 62 -16.05 14.04 -21.69
C MET A 62 -15.40 14.31 -23.06
N SER A 63 -14.38 13.54 -23.46
CA SER A 63 -13.78 13.68 -24.78
C SER A 63 -14.68 13.15 -25.90
N GLU A 64 -15.41 12.07 -25.63
CA GLU A 64 -16.42 11.50 -26.53
C GLU A 64 -17.57 12.49 -26.74
N GLU A 65 -18.12 13.07 -25.68
CA GLU A 65 -19.19 14.09 -25.76
C GLU A 65 -18.76 15.34 -26.55
N MET A 66 -17.49 15.72 -26.45
CA MET A 66 -16.92 16.86 -27.17
C MET A 66 -16.49 16.55 -28.60
N ASN A 67 -16.74 15.31 -29.08
CA ASN A 67 -16.31 14.81 -30.38
C ASN A 67 -14.82 15.05 -30.64
N PHE A 68 -13.97 14.68 -29.67
CA PHE A 68 -12.53 14.65 -29.86
C PHE A 68 -12.08 13.31 -30.42
N THR A 69 -11.43 13.35 -31.58
CA THR A 69 -10.92 12.19 -32.31
C THR A 69 -9.68 11.55 -31.69
N PHE A 70 -9.00 12.24 -30.77
CA PHE A 70 -7.80 11.73 -30.11
C PHE A 70 -8.05 11.61 -28.60
N PRO A 71 -7.65 10.49 -27.97
CA PRO A 71 -7.62 10.41 -26.53
C PRO A 71 -6.68 11.52 -26.01
N PRO A 72 -7.08 12.25 -24.97
CA PRO A 72 -6.31 13.39 -24.49
C PRO A 72 -4.90 12.97 -24.06
N CYS A 73 -3.93 13.77 -24.47
CA CYS A 73 -2.53 13.35 -24.58
C CYS A 73 -1.77 13.33 -23.24
N ALA A 74 -2.24 14.02 -22.20
CA ALA A 74 -1.68 13.92 -20.85
C ALA A 74 -2.58 14.57 -19.79
N LEU A 75 -2.67 13.93 -18.61
CA LEU A 75 -2.98 14.63 -17.37
C LEU A 75 -1.79 15.53 -17.02
N THR A 76 -1.97 16.83 -17.14
CA THR A 76 -0.94 17.84 -16.85
C THR A 76 -0.69 17.96 -15.35
N LYS A 77 0.50 18.44 -14.94
CA LYS A 77 0.82 18.74 -13.52
C LYS A 77 -0.19 19.72 -12.89
N SER A 78 -0.81 20.57 -13.70
CA SER A 78 -1.88 21.48 -13.31
C SER A 78 -3.24 20.79 -13.11
N GLY A 79 -3.34 19.46 -13.28
CA GLY A 79 -4.51 18.61 -13.00
C GLY A 79 -5.58 18.55 -14.10
N GLY A 80 -5.38 19.28 -15.21
CA GLY A 80 -6.27 19.25 -16.37
C GLY A 80 -5.68 18.40 -17.49
N PHE A 81 -6.32 18.40 -18.66
CA PHE A 81 -5.82 17.66 -19.81
C PHE A 81 -5.90 18.47 -21.10
N SER A 82 -4.95 18.22 -21.99
CA SER A 82 -4.86 18.87 -23.29
C SER A 82 -5.51 18.01 -24.37
N THR A 83 -6.19 18.66 -25.29
CA THR A 83 -6.76 18.08 -26.52
C THR A 83 -6.21 18.84 -27.72
N SER A 84 -6.45 18.34 -28.94
CA SER A 84 -6.09 19.03 -30.18
C SER A 84 -6.81 20.38 -30.35
N LYS A 85 -7.94 20.60 -29.66
CA LYS A 85 -8.72 21.85 -29.71
C LYS A 85 -8.45 22.78 -28.52
N GLY A 86 -7.59 22.41 -27.56
CA GLY A 86 -7.23 23.27 -26.43
C GLY A 86 -7.06 22.53 -25.10
N TYR A 87 -6.92 23.29 -24.00
CA TYR A 87 -6.71 22.76 -22.66
C TYR A 87 -7.97 22.81 -21.80
N ILE A 88 -8.32 21.69 -21.17
CA ILE A 88 -9.43 21.60 -20.21
C ILE A 88 -8.89 21.66 -18.79
N LYS A 89 -9.35 22.68 -18.03
CA LYS A 89 -8.96 22.92 -16.63
C LYS A 89 -9.52 21.85 -15.68
N VAL A 90 -8.81 21.60 -14.57
CA VAL A 90 -9.20 20.66 -13.50
C VAL A 90 -10.60 20.91 -12.98
N GLY A 91 -10.97 22.19 -12.80
CA GLY A 91 -12.26 22.56 -12.23
C GLY A 91 -13.43 22.05 -13.07
N LYS A 92 -13.28 22.06 -14.41
CA LYS A 92 -14.28 21.51 -15.33
C LYS A 92 -14.37 19.99 -15.21
N LEU A 93 -13.23 19.30 -15.18
CA LEU A 93 -13.19 17.85 -14.96
C LEU A 93 -13.81 17.47 -13.61
N GLY A 94 -13.51 18.24 -12.55
CA GLY A 94 -14.06 18.01 -11.22
C GLY A 94 -15.56 18.25 -11.13
N ALA A 95 -16.12 19.21 -11.89
CA ALA A 95 -17.56 19.39 -12.02
C ALA A 95 -18.19 18.21 -12.75
N TYR A 96 -17.66 17.85 -13.92
CA TYR A 96 -18.12 16.72 -14.71
C TYR A 96 -18.15 15.41 -13.89
N MET A 97 -17.09 15.11 -13.13
CA MET A 97 -17.04 13.96 -12.23
C MET A 97 -18.11 13.97 -11.11
N ARG A 98 -18.56 15.14 -10.66
CA ARG A 98 -19.66 15.24 -9.68
C ARG A 98 -21.01 15.01 -10.33
N ASP A 99 -21.17 15.49 -11.56
CA ASP A 99 -22.43 15.45 -12.29
C ASP A 99 -22.69 14.06 -12.91
N HIS A 100 -21.67 13.20 -12.98
CA HIS A 100 -21.70 11.87 -13.61
C HIS A 100 -21.35 10.74 -12.62
N PRO A 101 -22.16 10.50 -11.58
CA PRO A 101 -21.89 9.47 -10.58
C PRO A 101 -21.90 8.03 -11.16
N GLU A 102 -22.59 7.79 -12.27
CA GLU A 102 -22.63 6.49 -12.96
C GLU A 102 -21.26 6.05 -13.49
N LEU A 103 -20.39 7.00 -13.84
CA LEU A 103 -19.00 6.73 -14.23
C LEU A 103 -18.17 6.15 -13.07
N LYS A 104 -18.62 6.31 -11.83
CA LYS A 104 -17.96 5.78 -10.64
C LYS A 104 -18.01 4.25 -10.57
N GLU A 105 -19.09 3.63 -11.03
CA GLU A 105 -19.20 2.16 -11.04
C GLU A 105 -18.28 1.54 -12.09
N LYS A 106 -18.29 2.07 -13.33
CA LYS A 106 -17.33 1.69 -14.38
C LYS A 106 -15.87 1.89 -13.92
N THR A 107 -15.63 2.93 -13.12
CA THR A 107 -14.33 3.17 -12.51
C THR A 107 -13.95 2.12 -11.47
N LYS A 108 -14.92 1.67 -10.65
CA LYS A 108 -14.70 0.68 -9.59
C LYS A 108 -14.16 -0.62 -10.20
N GLU A 109 -14.76 -1.07 -11.30
CA GLU A 109 -14.31 -2.27 -12.04
C GLU A 109 -12.87 -2.14 -12.55
N LEU A 110 -12.54 -1.04 -13.23
CA LEU A 110 -11.19 -0.78 -13.73
C LEU A 110 -10.17 -0.68 -12.60
N ALA A 111 -10.51 0.02 -11.52
CA ALA A 111 -9.63 0.17 -10.37
C ALA A 111 -9.40 -1.15 -9.63
N LEU A 112 -10.43 -2.02 -9.53
CA LEU A 112 -10.27 -3.37 -8.98
C LEU A 112 -9.37 -4.22 -9.86
N LYS A 113 -9.58 -4.19 -11.19
CA LYS A 113 -8.73 -4.92 -12.14
C LYS A 113 -7.26 -4.50 -12.03
N ASP A 114 -6.98 -3.20 -12.01
CA ASP A 114 -5.61 -2.68 -11.85
C ASP A 114 -5.04 -3.04 -10.48
N TYR A 115 -5.85 -2.99 -9.43
CA TYR A 115 -5.43 -3.32 -8.07
C TYR A 115 -5.08 -4.82 -7.94
N TYR A 116 -5.82 -5.68 -8.64
CA TYR A 116 -5.63 -7.14 -8.66
C TYR A 116 -4.54 -7.58 -9.65
N ALA A 117 -4.01 -6.68 -10.49
CA ALA A 117 -2.93 -7.00 -11.42
C ALA A 117 -1.55 -7.16 -10.73
N PHE A 118 -1.40 -6.63 -9.51
CA PHE A 118 -0.18 -6.64 -8.70
C PHE A 118 1.07 -5.99 -9.34
N ASP A 119 0.92 -5.17 -10.39
CA ASP A 119 2.05 -4.60 -11.15
C ASP A 119 2.91 -3.58 -10.35
N PHE A 120 2.37 -2.97 -9.29
CA PHE A 120 3.07 -1.97 -8.46
C PHE A 120 3.07 -2.35 -6.97
N VAL A 121 3.26 -3.64 -6.71
CA VAL A 121 3.23 -4.22 -5.38
C VAL A 121 4.64 -4.55 -4.93
N GLN A 122 4.86 -4.39 -3.63
CA GLN A 122 6.06 -4.85 -2.94
C GLN A 122 5.67 -5.92 -1.94
N THR A 123 6.29 -7.10 -1.97
CA THR A 123 6.09 -8.12 -0.96
C THR A 123 6.83 -7.73 0.31
N LEU A 124 6.08 -7.54 1.40
CA LEU A 124 6.65 -7.28 2.72
C LEU A 124 6.20 -8.37 3.70
N CYS A 125 7.10 -8.78 4.60
CA CYS A 125 6.67 -9.53 5.78
C CYS A 125 5.80 -8.64 6.66
N PHE A 126 4.98 -9.27 7.51
CA PHE A 126 4.06 -8.57 8.40
C PHE A 126 4.74 -7.44 9.21
N ARG A 127 5.94 -7.70 9.74
CA ARG A 127 6.76 -6.70 10.44
C ARG A 127 7.06 -5.47 9.59
N CYS A 128 7.64 -5.67 8.40
CA CYS A 128 7.99 -4.57 7.51
C CYS A 128 6.74 -3.84 6.99
N HIS A 129 5.68 -4.58 6.67
CA HIS A 129 4.41 -4.04 6.20
C HIS A 129 3.78 -3.12 7.25
N PHE A 130 3.76 -3.55 8.51
CA PHE A 130 3.23 -2.76 9.62
C PHE A 130 4.01 -1.46 9.80
N VAL A 131 5.33 -1.53 9.79
CA VAL A 131 6.18 -0.34 9.93
C VAL A 131 5.95 0.68 8.82
N LYS A 132 5.87 0.19 7.57
CA LYS A 132 5.58 1.04 6.42
C LYS A 132 4.19 1.67 6.49
N SER A 133 3.20 0.90 6.92
CA SER A 133 1.80 1.33 6.92
C SER A 133 1.47 2.28 8.07
N LYS A 134 1.89 1.95 9.30
CA LYS A 134 1.58 2.70 10.53
C LYS A 134 2.54 3.86 10.74
N TYR A 135 3.84 3.63 10.65
CA TYR A 135 4.86 4.64 10.99
C TYR A 135 5.46 5.35 9.77
N ARG A 136 5.08 4.94 8.54
CA ARG A 136 5.60 5.50 7.27
C ARG A 136 7.13 5.42 7.15
N ARG A 137 7.76 4.45 7.81
CA ARG A 137 9.20 4.22 7.77
C ARG A 137 9.58 3.15 6.75
N ASN A 138 10.80 3.25 6.22
CA ASN A 138 11.41 2.26 5.35
C ASN A 138 12.49 1.49 6.11
N LEU A 139 12.68 0.21 5.78
CA LEU A 139 13.88 -0.50 6.25
C LEU A 139 15.10 0.01 5.48
N CYS A 140 16.16 0.35 6.20
CA CYS A 140 17.41 0.79 5.60
C CYS A 140 17.93 -0.26 4.60
N PRO A 141 18.14 0.08 3.33
CA PRO A 141 18.59 -0.87 2.33
C PRO A 141 20.04 -1.32 2.55
N ARG A 142 20.87 -0.54 3.24
CA ARG A 142 22.28 -0.85 3.53
C ARG A 142 22.43 -1.83 4.70
N CYS A 143 21.95 -1.46 5.88
CA CYS A 143 22.11 -2.32 7.07
C CYS A 143 21.03 -3.38 7.24
N LYS A 144 19.87 -3.24 6.58
CA LYS A 144 18.69 -4.12 6.70
C LYS A 144 18.20 -4.34 8.13
N LYS A 145 18.60 -3.48 9.07
CA LYS A 145 18.31 -3.57 10.52
C LYS A 145 17.46 -2.42 11.02
N LYS A 146 17.85 -1.17 10.71
CA LYS A 146 17.18 0.03 11.21
C LYS A 146 16.06 0.51 10.27
N TRP A 147 14.94 0.98 10.84
CA TRP A 147 13.88 1.65 10.09
C TRP A 147 14.01 3.17 10.20
N PHE A 148 13.97 3.85 9.06
CA PHE A 148 14.12 5.29 8.98
C PHE A 148 12.94 5.92 8.27
N ARG A 149 12.67 7.20 8.55
CA ARG A 149 11.66 7.95 7.81
C ARG A 149 12.34 8.62 6.62
N PRO A 150 11.87 8.38 5.38
CA PRO A 150 12.36 9.13 4.24
C PRO A 150 12.14 10.63 4.46
N SER A 151 13.20 11.41 4.31
CA SER A 151 13.22 12.85 4.52
C SER A 151 13.72 13.54 3.26
N LYS A 152 13.34 14.80 3.06
CA LYS A 152 13.92 15.64 2.00
C LYS A 152 15.42 15.85 2.16
N TYR A 153 15.96 15.64 3.36
CA TYR A 153 17.38 15.79 3.69
C TYR A 153 18.15 14.47 3.64
N ASN A 154 17.48 13.36 3.34
CA ASN A 154 18.09 12.03 3.28
C ASN A 154 17.99 11.54 1.84
N PHE A 155 18.88 12.06 1.00
CA PHE A 155 18.88 11.83 -0.44
C PHE A 155 19.23 10.38 -0.80
N GLU A 156 20.03 9.72 0.02
CA GLU A 156 20.44 8.34 -0.20
C GLU A 156 19.38 7.30 0.16
N GLY A 157 18.40 7.68 0.99
CA GLY A 157 17.34 6.76 1.40
C GLY A 157 17.88 5.62 2.28
N VAL A 158 18.78 5.94 3.20
CA VAL A 158 19.34 5.02 4.21
C VAL A 158 19.03 5.49 5.63
N CYS A 159 19.23 4.67 6.67
CA CYS A 159 19.07 5.17 8.04
C CYS A 159 20.16 6.16 8.41
N TRP A 160 19.89 7.06 9.36
CA TRP A 160 20.84 8.05 9.89
C TRP A 160 22.21 7.47 10.17
N LYS A 161 22.32 6.41 10.99
CA LYS A 161 23.60 5.74 11.23
C LYS A 161 24.38 5.32 9.96
N CYS A 162 23.69 4.95 8.89
CA CYS A 162 24.34 4.58 7.61
C CYS A 162 24.57 5.78 6.69
N ASN A 163 23.94 6.91 6.98
CA ASN A 163 24.11 8.21 6.36
C ASN A 163 25.24 9.00 7.06
N ASP A 164 25.41 8.87 8.36
CA ASP A 164 26.50 9.49 9.13
C ASP A 164 27.85 8.83 8.81
N ASP A 165 27.84 7.53 8.43
CA ASP A 165 28.98 6.88 7.78
C ASP A 165 29.40 7.56 6.44
N ILE A 166 28.65 8.58 5.98
CA ILE A 166 28.81 9.29 4.71
C ILE A 166 29.00 10.80 4.92
N GLU A 167 28.45 11.38 5.98
CA GLU A 167 28.63 12.79 6.35
C GLU A 167 29.04 12.91 7.84
N ASP A 168 30.30 13.28 8.09
CA ASP A 168 30.79 13.70 9.40
C ASP A 168 30.23 15.10 9.75
N GLU A 169 29.82 15.27 11.01
CA GLU A 169 29.32 16.48 11.71
C GLU A 169 27.78 16.70 11.73
N ARG A 170 27.08 16.20 12.79
CA ARG A 170 25.83 16.79 13.30
C ARG A 170 25.47 16.38 14.75
N ASP A 171 25.02 17.37 15.53
CA ASP A 171 24.69 17.38 16.98
C ASP A 171 23.22 17.05 17.33
N ASP A 172 22.99 16.65 18.60
CA ASP A 172 21.80 16.62 19.49
C ASP A 172 20.42 16.13 18.99
N PHE A 173 20.12 16.14 17.70
CA PHE A 173 18.86 15.64 17.13
C PHE A 173 18.71 14.11 17.27
N ASP A 174 19.84 13.40 17.38
CA ASP A 174 19.91 11.95 17.32
C ASP A 174 19.23 11.25 18.49
N VAL A 175 19.32 11.82 19.69
CA VAL A 175 18.81 11.17 20.91
C VAL A 175 17.28 11.04 20.90
N GLU A 176 16.57 12.05 20.40
CA GLU A 176 15.11 12.02 20.35
C GLU A 176 14.59 11.08 19.26
N GLU A 177 15.26 11.03 18.10
CA GLU A 177 14.87 10.13 17.02
C GLU A 177 15.19 8.66 17.34
N GLU A 178 16.30 8.39 18.03
CA GLU A 178 16.63 7.06 18.53
C GLU A 178 15.63 6.56 19.57
N LYS A 179 15.19 7.41 20.51
CA LYS A 179 14.12 7.08 21.46
C LYS A 179 12.81 6.69 20.75
N LYS A 180 12.37 7.52 19.79
CA LYS A 180 11.18 7.23 18.97
C LYS A 180 11.32 5.94 18.18
N GLN A 181 12.53 5.59 17.77
CA GLN A 181 12.77 4.35 17.06
C GLN A 181 12.71 3.13 17.99
N ALA A 182 13.26 3.22 19.20
CA ALA A 182 13.18 2.16 20.20
C ALA A 182 11.73 1.85 20.61
N GLU A 183 10.89 2.87 20.78
CA GLU A 183 9.45 2.70 21.05
C GLU A 183 8.74 1.92 19.93
N ILE A 184 9.01 2.28 18.67
CA ILE A 184 8.45 1.59 17.50
C ILE A 184 8.90 0.13 17.45
N GLU A 185 10.16 -0.15 17.77
CA GLU A 185 10.69 -1.52 17.83
C GLU A 185 10.01 -2.35 18.92
N GLY A 186 9.75 -1.76 20.09
CA GLY A 186 8.96 -2.36 21.16
C GLY A 186 7.53 -2.73 20.73
N ASP A 187 6.79 -1.79 20.12
CA ASP A 187 5.43 -1.99 19.60
C ASP A 187 5.36 -3.17 18.60
N ILE A 188 6.36 -3.25 17.72
CA ILE A 188 6.46 -4.31 16.71
C ILE A 188 6.69 -5.66 17.37
N ASP A 189 7.63 -5.75 18.30
CA ASP A 189 8.03 -7.00 18.92
C ASP A 189 6.91 -7.56 19.80
N GLU A 190 6.18 -6.70 20.52
CA GLU A 190 4.95 -7.08 21.24
C GLU A 190 3.90 -7.63 20.28
N MET A 191 3.66 -6.96 19.15
CA MET A 191 2.70 -7.42 18.16
C MET A 191 3.10 -8.76 17.52
N VAL A 192 4.39 -8.96 17.20
CA VAL A 192 4.89 -10.24 16.69
C VAL A 192 4.68 -11.33 17.74
N ARG A 193 4.97 -11.05 19.02
CA ARG A 193 4.76 -11.98 20.14
C ARG A 193 3.30 -12.43 20.24
N ASN A 194 2.37 -11.49 20.28
CA ASN A 194 0.93 -11.74 20.36
C ASN A 194 0.38 -12.56 19.17
N LEU A 195 1.10 -12.58 18.04
CA LEU A 195 0.74 -13.33 16.83
C LEU A 195 1.49 -14.66 16.68
N SER A 196 2.54 -14.88 17.47
CA SER A 196 3.30 -16.13 17.57
C SER A 196 2.80 -17.03 18.69
N GLU A 197 2.14 -16.46 19.71
CA GLU A 197 1.49 -17.25 20.75
C GLU A 197 0.32 -18.04 20.14
N PRO A 198 0.29 -19.38 20.28
CA PRO A 198 -0.87 -20.15 19.90
C PRO A 198 -2.02 -19.67 20.77
N LYS A 199 -3.12 -19.22 20.14
CA LYS A 199 -4.39 -19.06 20.84
C LYS A 199 -4.76 -20.45 21.35
N THR A 200 -4.49 -20.74 22.61
CA THR A 200 -5.05 -21.90 23.27
C THR A 200 -6.57 -21.80 23.07
N PRO A 201 -7.23 -22.79 22.45
CA PRO A 201 -8.65 -22.89 22.64
C PRO A 201 -8.82 -23.09 24.15
N MET A 202 -9.49 -22.15 24.84
CA MET A 202 -9.89 -22.38 26.22
C MET A 202 -10.73 -23.67 26.21
N GLY A 203 -10.08 -24.76 26.59
CA GLY A 203 -10.74 -26.02 26.80
C GLY A 203 -11.70 -25.86 27.96
N THR A 204 -12.99 -25.86 27.67
CA THR A 204 -13.97 -26.34 28.65
C THR A 204 -13.62 -27.81 28.89
N PRO A 205 -13.27 -28.23 30.12
CA PRO A 205 -12.99 -29.64 30.37
C PRO A 205 -14.29 -30.42 30.23
N MET A 206 -14.40 -31.19 29.14
CA MET A 206 -15.47 -32.14 28.92
C MET A 206 -15.32 -33.26 29.96
N LYS A 207 -16.17 -33.22 30.99
CA LYS A 207 -16.26 -34.28 32.00
C LYS A 207 -16.68 -35.58 31.31
N TRP A 208 -15.76 -36.52 31.17
CA TRP A 208 -16.09 -37.90 30.83
C TRP A 208 -16.81 -38.53 32.02
N GLY A 209 -18.14 -38.54 31.97
CA GLY A 209 -18.97 -39.33 32.86
C GLY A 209 -18.74 -40.81 32.58
N LYS A 210 -18.15 -41.52 33.56
CA LYS A 210 -18.23 -42.98 33.64
C LYS A 210 -19.68 -43.36 33.94
N SER A 211 -20.26 -44.24 33.15
CA SER A 211 -21.33 -45.12 33.62
C SER A 211 -21.10 -46.51 33.05
N TRP A 212 -20.58 -47.39 33.91
CA TRP A 212 -20.84 -48.81 33.85
C TRP A 212 -22.02 -49.05 34.80
N GLY A 213 -23.06 -49.71 34.30
CA GLY A 213 -24.32 -50.00 34.99
C GLY A 213 -25.38 -50.34 33.96
#